data_AF-A0A2N6C8J3-F1
#
_entry.id   AF-A0A2N6C8J3-F1
#
_cell.length_a   1.000
_cell.length_b   1.000
_cell.length_c   1.000
_cell.angle_alpha   90.00
_cell.angle_beta   90.00
_cell.angle_gamma   90.00
#
_symmetry.space_group_name_H-M   'P 1'
#
loop_
_entity.id
_entity.type
_entity.pdbx_description
1 polymer ?
#
loop_
_entity_poly.entity_id
_entity_poly.type
_entity_poly.pdbx_seq_one_letter_code
_entity_poly.pdbx_strand_id
1 'polypeptide(L)'
;MPEKDKQPPPSQWDIGGDTDTYDDPLLDCLMQLAKLHGRQATRAGLSSGLPLVHNRLTVELFSRAADRTGLSSRVLHRPLEKIGNLQLPVILLLKNRKACVLVAIEDEGKQLRILLPETGMGEETVAKQEMEGLYTGYGIFVRPKFRMDRQTVEEISPQTSGRGWFWGTIFESWRIYRDVF
;
A
#
# COMPACT_ATOMS: atom_id res chain seq x y z
N MET A 1 11.28 -32.53 -13.54
CA MET A 1 9.81 -32.71 -13.54
C MET A 1 9.20 -31.32 -13.51
N PRO A 2 8.51 -30.86 -14.56
CA PRO A 2 7.87 -29.55 -14.53
C PRO A 2 6.56 -29.63 -13.73
N GLU A 3 6.40 -28.74 -12.75
CA GLU A 3 5.14 -28.52 -12.04
C GLU A 3 4.06 -28.14 -13.06
N LYS A 4 3.03 -28.98 -13.16
CA LYS A 4 1.81 -28.66 -13.90
C LYS A 4 1.11 -27.51 -13.18
N ASP A 5 0.97 -26.39 -13.87
CA ASP A 5 -0.03 -25.36 -13.58
C ASP A 5 -1.40 -26.03 -13.42
N LYS A 6 -1.88 -26.16 -12.19
CA LYS A 6 -3.24 -26.58 -11.90
C LYS A 6 -4.16 -25.39 -12.14
N GLN A 7 -4.85 -25.41 -13.27
CA GLN A 7 -5.99 -24.53 -13.50
C GLN A 7 -7.02 -24.71 -12.36
N PRO A 8 -7.58 -23.60 -11.83
CA PRO A 8 -8.59 -23.69 -10.79
C PRO A 8 -9.83 -24.44 -11.31
N PRO A 9 -10.53 -25.18 -10.42
CA PRO A 9 -11.75 -25.90 -10.80
C PRO A 9 -12.80 -24.92 -11.35
N PRO A 10 -13.65 -25.36 -12.30
CA PRO A 10 -14.67 -24.49 -12.89
C PRO A 10 -15.63 -23.97 -11.81
N SER A 11 -15.77 -22.65 -11.71
CA SER A 11 -16.63 -21.99 -10.72
C SER A 11 -18.10 -22.15 -11.10
N GLN A 12 -18.94 -22.55 -10.14
CA GLN A 12 -20.41 -22.52 -10.27
C GLN A 12 -20.98 -21.09 -10.32
N TRP A 13 -20.13 -20.09 -10.13
CA TRP A 13 -20.46 -18.67 -10.08
C TRP A 13 -20.00 -18.01 -11.39
N ASP A 14 -20.87 -17.18 -11.97
CA ASP A 14 -20.53 -16.29 -13.09
C ASP A 14 -19.67 -15.14 -12.57
N ILE A 15 -18.38 -15.43 -12.42
CA ILE A 15 -17.36 -14.45 -12.08
C ILE A 15 -17.06 -13.72 -13.39
N GLY A 16 -17.84 -12.68 -13.68
CA GLY A 16 -17.73 -11.91 -14.93
C GLY A 16 -16.27 -11.50 -15.20
N GLY A 17 -15.84 -11.60 -16.46
CA GLY A 17 -14.43 -11.51 -16.85
C GLY A 17 -13.72 -10.18 -16.62
N ASP A 18 -14.44 -9.13 -16.21
CA ASP A 18 -13.89 -7.81 -15.82
C ASP A 18 -13.58 -7.73 -14.31
N THR A 19 -13.96 -8.76 -13.54
CA THR A 19 -13.59 -8.89 -12.13
C THR A 19 -12.15 -9.39 -12.08
N ASP A 20 -11.20 -8.51 -11.73
CA ASP A 20 -9.79 -8.89 -11.56
C ASP A 20 -9.65 -9.84 -10.36
N THR A 21 -9.80 -11.13 -10.63
CA THR A 21 -9.90 -12.22 -9.65
C THR A 21 -8.51 -12.73 -9.23
N TYR A 22 -7.44 -12.14 -9.78
CA TYR A 22 -6.07 -12.53 -9.45
C TYR A 22 -5.61 -11.89 -8.14
N ASP A 23 -5.28 -12.74 -7.17
CA ASP A 23 -4.65 -12.36 -5.91
C ASP A 23 -3.25 -11.79 -6.18
N ASP A 24 -3.09 -10.46 -6.13
CA ASP A 24 -1.80 -9.76 -6.21
C ASP A 24 -1.63 -8.78 -5.04
N PRO A 25 -1.22 -9.28 -3.86
CA PRO A 25 -1.16 -8.48 -2.64
C PRO A 25 -0.29 -7.21 -2.76
N LEU A 26 0.78 -7.25 -3.58
CA LEU A 26 1.67 -6.10 -3.75
C LEU A 26 1.03 -5.02 -4.63
N LEU A 27 0.41 -5.42 -5.74
CA LEU A 27 -0.31 -4.49 -6.60
C LEU A 27 -1.48 -3.85 -5.85
N ASP A 28 -2.17 -4.62 -5.03
CA ASP A 28 -3.28 -4.16 -4.20
C ASP A 28 -2.84 -3.18 -3.11
N CYS A 29 -1.76 -3.49 -2.39
CA CYS A 29 -1.18 -2.55 -1.45
C CYS A 29 -0.73 -1.25 -2.15
N LEU A 30 -0.21 -1.33 -3.37
CA LEU A 30 0.16 -0.14 -4.14
C LEU A 30 -1.06 0.69 -4.55
N MET A 31 -2.16 0.05 -4.96
CA MET A 31 -3.41 0.73 -5.25
C MET A 31 -3.96 1.45 -4.01
N GLN A 32 -3.95 0.79 -2.86
CA GLN A 32 -4.34 1.40 -1.58
C GLN A 32 -3.50 2.64 -1.29
N LEU A 33 -2.17 2.54 -1.42
CA LEU A 33 -1.26 3.67 -1.21
C LEU A 33 -1.47 4.81 -2.20
N ALA A 34 -1.70 4.50 -3.48
CA ALA A 34 -2.04 5.51 -4.48
C ALA A 34 -3.30 6.27 -4.07
N LYS A 35 -4.35 5.55 -3.65
CA LYS A 35 -5.60 6.14 -3.15
C LYS A 35 -5.40 6.98 -1.89
N LEU A 36 -4.63 6.50 -0.90
CA LEU A 36 -4.30 7.26 0.32
C LEU A 36 -3.58 8.57 0.01
N HIS A 37 -2.72 8.58 -1.02
CA HIS A 37 -2.04 9.78 -1.50
C HIS A 37 -2.84 10.59 -2.52
N GLY A 38 -4.14 10.33 -2.70
CA GLY A 38 -5.02 11.08 -3.59
C GLY A 38 -4.72 10.89 -5.08
N ARG A 39 -4.14 9.75 -5.46
CA ARG A 39 -3.72 9.45 -6.83
C ARG A 39 -4.64 8.41 -7.46
N GLN A 40 -5.08 8.69 -8.67
CA GLN A 40 -5.85 7.74 -9.47
C GLN A 40 -4.91 6.65 -9.99
N ALA A 41 -5.31 5.39 -9.83
CA ALA A 41 -4.55 4.24 -10.26
C ALA A 41 -5.49 3.10 -10.65
N THR A 42 -5.14 2.37 -11.69
CA THR A 42 -5.79 1.10 -12.07
C THR A 42 -4.74 0.00 -12.06
N ARG A 43 -5.15 -1.25 -11.84
CA ARG A 43 -4.24 -2.41 -11.90
C ARG A 43 -3.47 -2.44 -13.22
N ALA A 44 -4.20 -2.38 -14.34
CA ALA A 44 -3.62 -2.34 -15.67
C ALA A 44 -2.65 -1.14 -15.86
N GLY A 45 -3.01 0.04 -15.36
CA GLY A 45 -2.15 1.21 -15.44
C GLY A 45 -0.84 1.05 -14.65
N LEU A 46 -0.91 0.47 -13.45
CA LEU A 46 0.25 0.23 -12.58
C LEU A 46 1.17 -0.89 -13.12
N SER A 47 0.60 -1.94 -13.71
CA SER A 47 1.34 -3.11 -14.20
C SER A 47 1.76 -3.03 -15.68
N SER A 48 1.24 -2.05 -16.44
CA SER A 48 1.46 -1.92 -17.89
C SER A 48 2.94 -1.97 -18.27
N GLY A 49 3.31 -2.91 -19.14
CA GLY A 49 4.68 -3.09 -19.64
C GLY A 49 5.68 -3.63 -18.61
N LEU A 50 5.21 -4.13 -17.45
CA LEU A 50 6.05 -4.85 -16.52
C LEU A 50 6.05 -6.36 -16.84
N PRO A 51 7.22 -7.04 -16.74
CA PRO A 51 7.30 -8.49 -16.92
C PRO A 51 6.78 -9.21 -15.66
N LEU A 52 5.46 -9.25 -15.48
CA LEU A 52 4.83 -9.91 -14.32
C LEU A 52 5.16 -11.41 -14.27
N VAL A 53 5.25 -11.95 -13.06
CA VAL A 53 5.53 -13.38 -12.83
C VAL A 53 4.30 -14.03 -12.21
N HIS A 54 3.74 -15.01 -12.91
CA HIS A 54 2.44 -15.62 -12.58
C HIS A 54 1.30 -14.60 -12.48
N ASN A 55 1.31 -13.60 -13.37
CA ASN A 55 0.37 -12.46 -13.36
C ASN A 55 0.37 -11.65 -12.05
N ARG A 56 1.51 -11.61 -11.35
CA ARG A 56 1.67 -10.84 -10.11
C ARG A 56 2.89 -9.92 -10.17
N LEU A 57 2.77 -8.79 -9.49
CA LEU A 57 3.84 -7.86 -9.24
C LEU A 57 4.87 -8.50 -8.31
N THR A 58 6.15 -8.29 -8.63
CA THR A 58 7.26 -8.71 -7.77
C THR A 58 7.82 -7.51 -7.03
N VAL A 59 8.53 -7.77 -5.92
CA VAL A 59 9.19 -6.73 -5.11
C VAL A 59 10.16 -5.90 -5.95
N GLU A 60 10.87 -6.52 -6.89
CA GLU A 60 11.79 -5.84 -7.81
C GLU A 60 11.07 -4.85 -8.74
N LEU A 61 9.88 -5.24 -9.23
CA LEU A 61 9.08 -4.44 -10.15
C LEU A 61 8.28 -3.34 -9.43
N PHE A 62 8.15 -3.43 -8.10
CA PHE A 62 7.32 -2.52 -7.30
C PHE A 62 7.69 -1.05 -7.49
N SER A 63 8.98 -0.73 -7.51
CA SER A 63 9.45 0.65 -7.68
C SER A 63 8.99 1.26 -9.01
N ARG A 64 9.05 0.47 -10.09
CA ARG A 64 8.59 0.88 -11.43
C ARG A 64 7.07 1.04 -11.48
N ALA A 65 6.32 0.18 -10.79
CA ALA A 65 4.88 0.32 -10.67
C ALA A 65 4.48 1.59 -9.91
N ALA A 66 5.10 1.84 -8.75
CA ALA A 66 4.86 3.01 -7.92
C ALA A 66 5.19 4.33 -8.64
N ASP A 67 6.25 4.32 -9.46
CA ASP A 67 6.67 5.47 -10.25
C ASP A 67 5.59 5.96 -11.22
N ARG A 68 4.70 5.08 -11.72
CA ARG A 68 3.60 5.45 -12.63
C ARG A 68 2.57 6.34 -11.97
N THR A 69 2.37 6.17 -10.66
CA THR A 69 1.55 7.08 -9.87
C THR A 69 2.40 8.13 -9.20
N GLY A 70 3.64 8.40 -9.64
CA GLY A 70 4.53 9.42 -9.06
C GLY A 70 4.80 9.24 -7.57
N LEU A 71 4.74 8.00 -7.09
CA LEU A 71 5.24 7.58 -5.79
C LEU A 71 6.70 7.14 -5.94
N SER A 72 7.52 7.44 -4.94
CA SER A 72 8.83 6.83 -4.76
C SER A 72 8.69 5.68 -3.77
N SER A 73 9.47 4.62 -3.96
CA SER A 73 9.48 3.51 -3.01
C SER A 73 10.87 2.94 -2.79
N ARG A 74 11.08 2.34 -1.62
CA ARG A 74 12.30 1.64 -1.27
C ARG A 74 12.01 0.44 -0.38
N VAL A 75 12.60 -0.70 -0.71
CA VAL A 75 12.53 -1.92 0.09
C VAL A 75 13.67 -1.88 1.11
N LEU A 76 13.36 -2.07 2.39
CA LEU A 76 14.34 -2.06 3.47
C LEU A 76 14.11 -3.21 4.43
N HIS A 77 15.20 -3.83 4.88
CA HIS A 77 15.17 -4.69 6.05
C HIS A 77 15.03 -3.82 7.31
N ARG A 78 13.86 -3.87 7.94
CA ARG A 78 13.49 -3.08 9.12
C ARG A 78 12.57 -3.90 10.03
N PRO A 79 12.99 -4.24 11.26
CA PRO A 79 12.10 -4.88 12.21
C PRO A 79 11.02 -3.88 12.67
N LEU A 80 9.86 -4.39 13.12
CA LEU A 80 8.67 -3.55 13.40
C LEU A 80 8.96 -2.47 14.46
N GLU A 81 9.80 -2.75 15.45
CA GLU A 81 10.21 -1.81 16.51
C GLU A 81 10.94 -0.58 15.96
N LYS A 82 11.55 -0.71 14.77
CA LYS A 82 12.30 0.38 14.13
C LYS A 82 11.48 1.13 13.08
N ILE A 83 10.21 0.76 12.89
CA ILE A 83 9.27 1.52 12.07
C ILE A 83 8.56 2.51 12.98
N GLY A 84 8.76 3.80 12.74
CA GLY A 84 8.07 4.86 13.48
C GLY A 84 6.89 5.43 12.69
N ASN A 85 5.96 6.11 13.37
CA ASN A 85 4.79 6.75 12.75
C ASN A 85 5.17 7.74 11.62
N LEU A 86 6.33 8.40 11.70
CA LEU A 86 6.84 9.28 10.64
C LEU A 86 7.18 8.56 9.32
N GLN A 87 7.33 7.24 9.34
CA GLN A 87 7.66 6.46 8.15
C GLN A 87 6.41 5.95 7.43
N LEU A 88 5.23 6.02 8.07
CA LEU A 88 3.96 5.52 7.54
C LEU A 88 3.39 6.41 6.42
N PRO A 89 2.63 5.83 5.47
CA PRO A 89 2.29 4.40 5.37
C PRO A 89 3.42 3.53 4.80
N VAL A 90 3.48 2.26 5.21
CA VAL A 90 4.50 1.28 4.79
C VAL A 90 3.83 -0.04 4.41
N ILE A 91 4.27 -0.69 3.34
CA ILE A 91 3.85 -2.06 3.03
C ILE A 91 4.73 -3.03 3.83
N LEU A 92 4.11 -3.90 4.61
CA LEU A 92 4.79 -4.99 5.29
C LEU A 92 4.77 -6.23 4.40
N LEU A 93 5.95 -6.81 4.12
CA LEU A 93 6.03 -8.10 3.43
C LEU A 93 5.84 -9.21 4.46
N LEU A 94 4.81 -10.04 4.27
CA LEU A 94 4.45 -11.12 5.17
C LEU A 94 4.87 -12.47 4.58
N LYS A 95 4.89 -13.49 5.45
CA LYS A 95 5.09 -14.88 5.06
C LYS A 95 4.03 -15.31 4.03
N ASN A 96 4.30 -16.40 3.31
CA ASN A 96 3.39 -16.98 2.32
C ASN A 96 3.01 -16.03 1.16
N ARG A 97 3.94 -15.14 0.76
CA ARG A 97 3.76 -14.18 -0.35
C ARG A 97 2.56 -13.24 -0.13
N LYS A 98 2.27 -12.91 1.12
CA LYS A 98 1.25 -11.94 1.52
C LYS A 98 1.88 -10.58 1.84
N ALA A 99 1.04 -9.54 1.86
CA ALA A 99 1.43 -8.19 2.21
C ALA A 99 0.25 -7.44 2.82
N CYS A 100 0.52 -6.39 3.60
CA CYS A 100 -0.50 -5.45 4.07
C CYS A 100 0.10 -4.04 4.17
N VAL A 101 -0.75 -3.02 4.24
CA VAL A 101 -0.30 -1.63 4.45
C VAL A 101 -0.44 -1.27 5.92
N LEU A 102 0.67 -0.99 6.61
CA LEU A 102 0.67 -0.40 7.94
C LEU A 102 0.39 1.11 7.83
N VAL A 103 -0.69 1.55 8.47
CA VAL A 103 -1.16 2.95 8.40
C VAL A 103 -1.07 3.70 9.73
N ALA A 104 -1.10 3.00 10.86
CA ALA A 104 -0.86 3.60 12.17
C ALA A 104 -0.19 2.62 13.14
N ILE A 105 0.62 3.17 14.06
CA ILE A 105 1.15 2.47 15.22
C ILE A 105 0.58 3.17 16.46
N GLU A 106 -0.18 2.42 17.25
CA GLU A 106 -1.00 2.90 18.37
C GLU A 106 -0.57 2.21 19.68
N ASP A 107 -1.11 2.66 20.81
CA ASP A 107 -0.88 2.08 22.15
C ASP A 107 0.61 1.85 22.46
N GLU A 108 1.43 2.89 22.29
CA GLU A 108 2.89 2.84 22.53
C GLU A 108 3.60 1.75 21.70
N GLY A 109 3.05 1.41 20.53
CA GLY A 109 3.59 0.38 19.66
C GLY A 109 2.99 -1.00 19.88
N LYS A 110 1.99 -1.18 20.75
CA LYS A 110 1.37 -2.50 20.98
C LYS A 110 0.33 -2.86 19.92
N GLN A 111 -0.31 -1.88 19.32
CA GLN A 111 -1.34 -2.08 18.31
C GLN A 111 -0.90 -1.51 16.96
N LEU A 112 -1.18 -2.27 15.90
CA LEU A 112 -0.87 -1.91 14.53
C LEU A 112 -2.17 -1.84 13.76
N ARG A 113 -2.42 -0.69 13.12
CA ARG A 113 -3.55 -0.51 12.23
C ARG A 113 -3.12 -0.75 10.80
N ILE A 114 -3.73 -1.72 10.16
CA ILE A 114 -3.36 -2.20 8.83
C ILE A 114 -4.53 -2.11 7.85
N LEU A 115 -4.20 -2.03 6.56
CA LEU A 115 -5.13 -2.29 5.47
C LEU A 115 -4.79 -3.64 4.83
N LEU A 116 -5.81 -4.49 4.71
CA LEU A 116 -5.68 -5.78 4.03
C LEU A 116 -5.96 -5.62 2.53
N PRO A 117 -5.10 -6.12 1.63
CA PRO A 117 -5.33 -6.01 0.19
C PRO A 117 -6.61 -6.72 -0.25
N GLU A 118 -6.97 -7.84 0.39
CA GLU A 118 -8.13 -8.66 0.05
C GLU A 118 -9.47 -7.95 0.26
N THR A 119 -9.51 -6.94 1.14
CA THR A 119 -10.73 -6.21 1.51
C THR A 119 -10.77 -4.80 0.88
N GLY A 120 -9.84 -4.50 -0.03
CA GLY A 120 -9.79 -3.24 -0.76
C GLY A 120 -9.28 -2.08 0.08
N MET A 121 -10.08 -1.52 0.99
CA MET A 121 -9.65 -0.50 1.97
C MET A 121 -10.10 -0.89 3.38
N GLY A 122 -10.36 -2.18 3.62
CA GLY A 122 -10.74 -2.67 4.93
C GLY A 122 -9.60 -2.48 5.92
N GLU A 123 -9.91 -1.79 7.01
CA GLU A 123 -9.00 -1.49 8.10
C GLU A 123 -9.17 -2.55 9.20
N GLU A 124 -8.05 -3.00 9.76
CA GLU A 124 -8.02 -3.91 10.89
C GLU A 124 -6.94 -3.48 11.89
N THR A 125 -7.22 -3.64 13.17
CA THR A 125 -6.26 -3.42 14.25
C THR A 125 -5.80 -4.77 14.78
N VAL A 126 -4.49 -5.00 14.74
CA VAL A 126 -3.86 -6.25 15.17
C VAL A 126 -2.77 -5.99 16.20
N ALA A 127 -2.58 -6.94 17.11
CA ALA A 127 -1.50 -6.85 18.09
C ALA A 127 -0.15 -6.93 17.38
N LYS A 128 0.81 -6.08 17.79
CA LYS A 128 2.18 -6.10 17.23
C LYS A 128 2.82 -7.49 17.32
N GLN A 129 2.60 -8.20 18.44
CA GLN A 129 3.13 -9.55 18.65
C GLN A 129 2.60 -10.57 17.63
N GLU A 130 1.34 -10.44 17.22
CA GLU A 130 0.76 -11.29 16.17
C GLU A 130 1.41 -10.98 14.82
N MET A 131 1.55 -9.69 14.50
CA MET A 131 2.19 -9.24 13.26
C MET A 131 3.67 -9.65 13.19
N GLU A 132 4.42 -9.64 14.30
CA GLU A 132 5.80 -10.14 14.36
C GLU A 132 5.92 -11.60 13.89
N GLY A 133 4.92 -12.43 14.20
CA GLY A 133 4.87 -13.82 13.75
C GLY A 133 4.68 -13.97 12.23
N LEU A 134 4.08 -12.99 11.57
CA LEU A 134 3.74 -13.01 10.14
C LEU A 134 4.75 -12.22 9.29
N TYR A 135 5.32 -11.16 9.84
CA TYR A 135 6.20 -10.23 9.14
C TYR A 135 7.57 -10.85 8.82
N THR A 136 8.08 -10.57 7.63
CA THR A 136 9.38 -11.12 7.16
C THR A 136 10.59 -10.28 7.58
N GLY A 137 10.38 -9.10 8.17
CA GLY A 137 11.44 -8.13 8.44
C GLY A 137 11.68 -7.14 7.29
N TYR A 138 11.01 -7.28 6.15
CA TYR A 138 11.14 -6.39 5.00
C TYR A 138 9.90 -5.53 4.79
N GLY A 139 10.10 -4.21 4.73
CA GLY A 139 9.06 -3.24 4.43
C GLY A 139 9.33 -2.49 3.13
N ILE A 140 8.29 -2.15 2.38
CA ILE A 140 8.35 -1.21 1.26
C ILE A 140 7.85 0.15 1.74
N PHE A 141 8.78 1.08 1.88
CA PHE A 141 8.52 2.45 2.29
C PHE A 141 8.14 3.26 1.07
N VAL A 142 6.99 3.93 1.11
CA VAL A 142 6.43 4.62 -0.05
C VAL A 142 6.07 6.05 0.32
N ARG A 143 6.49 7.00 -0.52
CA ARG A 143 6.17 8.42 -0.37
C ARG A 143 5.92 9.05 -1.74
N PRO A 144 5.03 10.04 -1.85
CA PRO A 144 4.98 10.92 -3.03
C PRO A 144 6.39 11.41 -3.39
N LYS A 145 6.76 11.33 -4.68
CA LYS A 145 8.00 11.95 -5.14
C LYS A 145 8.00 13.42 -4.79
N PHE A 146 9.10 13.91 -4.22
CA PHE A 146 9.30 15.34 -4.05
C PHE A 146 9.30 16.00 -5.42
N ARG A 147 8.34 16.88 -5.66
CA ARG A 147 8.34 17.76 -6.83
C ARG A 147 9.03 19.03 -6.36
N MET A 148 10.23 19.26 -6.88
CA MET A 148 10.92 20.54 -6.68
C MET A 148 10.18 21.56 -7.53
N ASP A 149 9.33 22.39 -6.91
CA ASP A 149 8.62 23.46 -7.61
C ASP A 149 9.64 24.41 -8.26
N ARG A 150 9.74 24.33 -9.59
CA ARG A 150 10.19 25.45 -10.42
C ARG A 150 8.94 26.06 -11.03
N GLN A 151 8.37 27.04 -10.31
CA GLN A 151 7.33 27.99 -10.76
C GLN A 151 5.97 27.31 -11.03
N THR A 152 4.85 27.69 -10.40
CA THR A 152 4.21 29.00 -10.51
C THR A 152 3.37 29.34 -9.28
N VAL A 153 3.64 30.52 -8.73
CA VAL A 153 2.67 31.31 -7.97
C VAL A 153 1.67 31.86 -8.99
N GLU A 154 0.64 31.10 -9.34
CA GLU A 154 -0.56 31.55 -10.06
C GLU A 154 -1.49 30.32 -10.20
N GLU A 155 -2.78 30.49 -9.88
CA GLU A 155 -3.84 29.46 -9.83
C GLU A 155 -4.06 28.74 -8.49
N ILE A 156 -4.27 29.53 -7.43
CA ILE A 156 -5.29 29.17 -6.42
C ILE A 156 -6.65 29.45 -7.07
N SER A 157 -7.18 28.52 -7.86
CA SER A 157 -8.59 28.52 -8.25
C SER A 157 -9.31 27.41 -7.46
N PRO A 158 -10.25 27.76 -6.54
CA PRO A 158 -10.96 26.78 -5.75
C PRO A 158 -12.22 26.36 -6.50
N GLN A 159 -12.10 25.48 -7.49
CA GLN A 159 -13.26 24.95 -8.22
C GLN A 159 -12.99 23.50 -8.66
N THR A 160 -13.34 22.54 -7.79
CA THR A 160 -14.15 21.33 -8.10
C THR A 160 -13.98 20.33 -6.95
N SER A 161 -14.94 20.41 -6.02
CA SER A 161 -15.14 19.48 -4.91
C SER A 161 -15.47 18.08 -5.43
N GLY A 162 -14.45 17.24 -5.58
CA GLY A 162 -14.54 15.77 -5.66
C GLY A 162 -14.05 15.16 -4.36
N ARG A 163 -14.99 14.87 -3.47
CA ARG A 163 -14.80 14.37 -2.09
C ARG A 163 -13.80 13.21 -1.97
N GLY A 164 -12.69 13.47 -1.30
CA GLY A 164 -11.72 12.50 -0.79
C GLY A 164 -11.29 12.86 0.63
N TRP A 165 -12.28 13.03 1.50
CA TRP A 165 -12.25 13.44 2.91
C TRP A 165 -11.21 12.72 3.78
N PHE A 166 -10.56 11.62 3.43
CA PHE A 166 -9.85 10.78 4.43
C PHE A 166 -8.53 11.33 5.04
N TRP A 167 -8.20 12.60 4.84
CA TRP A 167 -7.23 13.33 5.68
C TRP A 167 -7.90 14.26 6.71
N GLY A 168 -9.22 14.45 6.63
CA GLY A 168 -10.02 15.41 7.37
C GLY A 168 -10.27 15.11 8.85
N THR A 169 -9.83 13.94 9.35
CA THR A 169 -9.94 13.60 10.78
C THR A 169 -8.61 13.09 11.38
N ILE A 170 -7.71 12.51 10.58
CA ILE A 170 -6.44 11.97 11.11
C ILE A 170 -5.35 13.04 11.30
N PHE A 171 -5.47 14.22 10.68
CA PHE A 171 -4.54 15.32 10.98
C PHE A 171 -4.87 16.12 12.26
N GLU A 172 -5.99 15.87 12.93
CA GLU A 172 -6.29 16.52 14.22
C GLU A 172 -5.40 15.98 15.37
N SER A 173 -4.84 14.78 15.25
CA SER A 173 -3.86 14.25 16.22
C SER A 173 -2.41 14.71 15.95
N TRP A 174 -2.15 15.44 14.86
CA TRP A 174 -0.81 15.96 14.55
C TRP A 174 -0.34 17.06 15.51
N ARG A 175 -1.25 17.58 16.36
CA ARG A 175 -0.95 18.64 17.34
C ARG A 175 -0.58 18.13 18.74
N ILE A 176 -0.60 16.82 18.99
CA ILE A 176 -0.24 16.25 20.31
C ILE A 176 1.10 15.50 20.29
N TYR A 177 1.57 15.00 19.13
CA TYR A 177 2.89 14.36 19.00
C TYR A 177 4.06 15.34 18.84
N ARG A 178 3.99 16.49 19.53
CA ARG A 178 5.10 17.45 19.67
C ARG A 178 5.58 17.52 21.13
N ASP A 179 5.47 16.42 21.87
CA ASP A 179 6.03 16.35 23.23
C ASP A 179 6.27 14.91 23.68
N VAL A 180 7.14 14.17 22.97
CA VAL A 180 7.91 13.09 23.60
C VAL A 180 9.26 13.00 22.86
N PHE A 181 10.26 13.68 23.43
CA PHE A 181 11.67 13.28 23.35
C PHE A 181 11.90 12.08 24.27
#